data_AF-A0A3S9HJ06-F1
#
_entry.id   AF-A0A3S9HJ06-F1
#
_cell.length_a   1.000
_cell.length_b   1.000
_cell.length_c   1.000
_cell.angle_alpha   90.00
_cell.angle_beta   90.00
_cell.angle_gamma   90.00
#
_symmetry.space_group_name_H-M   'P 1'
#
loop_
_entity.id
_entity.type
_entity.pdbx_description
1 polymer ?
#
loop_
_entity_poly.entity_id
_entity_poly.type
_entity_poly.pdbx_seq_one_letter_code
_entity_poly.pdbx_strand_id
1 'polypeptide(L)'
;MPTLASPPEPVQAKQLKRKQFASNGDVHILGDVQISTQMLVGGDLLVDGDLQAEEVFCLGKLTVTGNIQVQSLYVGQALDCGGDIEVEFLLKTGCSADWMARMLELDQAKPAKDGSPYMDKLVHPAILQRNSHQEVFGGYGDIQALGYLACDVLDCHGDVQLDGVFDVVEVQYLGGHLTASEIEVAGDCNCKGELFSETDITVAGSLFAATVTSEGNIDCGALHSLGDISCWGYLRASNEISSLNGEIHCGRWIATKGSVFAAKYIKAGESVVAEKGINCGDDYGILAATSLRRSRWEKLGMVSAPKQPEHLLSGQFVAGKKRSHIDALEKKRDWELDWEIPRRLKREAELG
;
A
#
# COMPACT_ATOMS: atom_id res chain seq x y z
N MET A 1 -15.10 -6.86 43.08
CA MET A 1 -14.82 -7.16 41.67
C MET A 1 -14.83 -8.67 41.53
N PRO A 2 -15.61 -9.29 40.63
CA PRO A 2 -15.47 -10.71 40.38
C PRO A 2 -14.02 -10.92 39.92
N THR A 3 -13.30 -11.82 40.58
CA THR A 3 -11.99 -12.28 40.12
C THR A 3 -12.20 -12.89 38.75
N LEU A 4 -11.82 -12.18 37.69
CA LEU A 4 -11.80 -12.74 36.35
C LEU A 4 -10.97 -14.02 36.40
N ALA A 5 -11.52 -15.10 35.84
CA ALA A 5 -10.79 -16.34 35.70
C ALA A 5 -9.48 -16.06 34.94
N SER A 6 -8.39 -16.69 35.36
CA SER A 6 -7.12 -16.64 34.64
C SER A 6 -7.35 -17.08 33.18
N PRO A 7 -6.64 -16.48 32.20
CA PRO A 7 -6.74 -16.93 30.82
C PRO A 7 -6.40 -18.42 30.71
N PRO A 8 -7.01 -19.15 29.74
CA PRO A 8 -6.66 -20.55 29.50
C PRO A 8 -5.19 -20.69 29.10
N GLU A 9 -4.60 -21.85 29.39
CA GLU A 9 -3.28 -22.15 28.86
C GLU A 9 -3.31 -22.18 27.32
N PRO A 10 -2.27 -21.64 26.64
CA PRO A 10 -2.21 -21.66 25.19
C PRO A 10 -2.27 -23.07 24.63
N VAL A 11 -3.04 -23.27 23.55
CA VAL A 11 -3.05 -24.55 22.83
C VAL A 11 -1.71 -24.71 22.12
N GLN A 12 -0.99 -25.80 22.41
CA GLN A 12 0.30 -26.10 21.79
C GLN A 12 0.24 -27.37 20.94
N ALA A 13 0.80 -27.32 19.73
CA ALA A 13 0.99 -28.50 18.88
C ALA A 13 2.25 -28.38 18.02
N LYS A 14 2.81 -29.52 17.59
CA LYS A 14 3.96 -29.53 16.67
C LYS A 14 3.57 -29.16 15.23
N GLN A 15 2.38 -29.59 14.82
CA GLN A 15 1.76 -29.33 13.53
C GLN A 15 0.25 -29.41 13.73
N LEU A 16 -0.53 -28.76 12.87
CA LEU A 16 -1.99 -28.78 12.95
C LEU A 16 -2.60 -29.05 11.59
N LYS A 17 -3.19 -30.24 11.42
CA LYS A 17 -3.96 -30.61 10.23
C LYS A 17 -5.38 -31.01 10.60
N ARG A 18 -6.36 -30.18 10.23
CA ARG A 18 -7.78 -30.39 10.56
C ARG A 18 -8.68 -29.84 9.45
N LYS A 19 -9.94 -30.26 9.45
CA LYS A 19 -10.96 -29.60 8.63
C LYS A 19 -11.29 -28.20 9.17
N GLN A 20 -11.49 -28.11 10.48
CA GLN A 20 -11.80 -26.89 11.22
C GLN A 20 -11.03 -26.90 12.54
N PHE A 21 -10.72 -25.72 13.05
CA PHE A 21 -10.11 -25.54 14.35
C PHE A 21 -10.68 -24.29 15.02
N ALA A 22 -11.00 -24.37 16.31
CA ALA A 22 -11.46 -23.24 17.11
C ALA A 22 -10.82 -23.27 18.50
N SER A 23 -10.33 -22.13 18.94
CA SER A 23 -9.83 -21.88 20.30
C SER A 23 -10.33 -20.53 20.78
N ASN A 24 -10.83 -20.45 22.01
CA ASN A 24 -11.17 -19.17 22.65
C ASN A 24 -9.96 -18.52 23.33
N GLY A 25 -8.80 -19.16 23.27
CA GLY A 25 -7.54 -18.72 23.86
C GLY A 25 -6.42 -18.58 22.84
N ASP A 26 -5.22 -18.32 23.35
CA ASP A 26 -4.00 -18.25 22.55
C ASP A 26 -3.63 -19.62 21.98
N VAL A 27 -2.97 -19.64 20.82
CA VAL A 27 -2.59 -20.85 20.08
C VAL A 27 -1.16 -20.71 19.58
N HIS A 28 -0.33 -21.71 19.83
CA HIS A 28 1.05 -21.78 19.33
C HIS A 28 1.31 -23.12 18.63
N ILE A 29 1.62 -23.07 17.35
CA ILE A 29 1.96 -24.23 16.53
C ILE A 29 3.43 -24.14 16.13
N LEU A 30 4.24 -25.13 16.50
CA LEU A 30 5.69 -25.15 16.27
C LEU A 30 6.09 -25.49 14.81
N GLY A 31 5.14 -25.50 13.90
CA GLY A 31 5.31 -25.94 12.53
C GLY A 31 4.04 -25.70 11.73
N ASP A 32 3.91 -26.35 10.59
CA ASP A 32 2.89 -25.99 9.61
C ASP A 32 1.44 -26.21 10.11
N VAL A 33 0.58 -25.30 9.67
CA VAL A 33 -0.85 -25.32 9.88
C VAL A 33 -1.55 -25.53 8.53
N GLN A 34 -2.41 -26.55 8.47
CA GLN A 34 -3.27 -26.83 7.33
C GLN A 34 -4.71 -27.03 7.80
N ILE A 35 -5.55 -26.03 7.60
CA ILE A 35 -6.96 -26.05 7.97
C ILE A 35 -7.82 -26.01 6.71
N SER A 36 -8.61 -27.06 6.46
CA SER A 36 -9.33 -27.13 5.18
C SER A 36 -10.43 -26.10 5.00
N THR A 37 -11.04 -25.56 6.07
CA THR A 37 -12.10 -24.56 5.95
C THR A 37 -11.88 -23.36 6.86
N GLN A 38 -12.00 -23.52 8.18
CA GLN A 38 -12.02 -22.36 9.09
C GLN A 38 -11.14 -22.59 10.30
N MET A 39 -10.27 -21.62 10.55
CA MET A 39 -9.47 -21.49 11.75
C MET A 39 -9.95 -20.28 12.55
N LEU A 40 -10.41 -20.52 13.78
CA LEU A 40 -10.86 -19.48 14.71
C LEU A 40 -9.98 -19.45 15.95
N VAL A 41 -9.39 -18.30 16.25
CA VAL A 41 -8.55 -18.07 17.42
C VAL A 41 -8.99 -16.78 18.10
N GLY A 42 -9.50 -16.90 19.33
CA GLY A 42 -9.93 -15.76 20.14
C GLY A 42 -8.78 -14.97 20.77
N GLY A 43 -7.61 -15.58 20.89
CA GLY A 43 -6.38 -14.94 21.36
C GLY A 43 -5.38 -14.70 20.25
N ASP A 44 -4.10 -14.72 20.62
CA ASP A 44 -2.98 -14.62 19.69
C ASP A 44 -2.73 -15.97 19.02
N LEU A 45 -2.31 -15.94 17.75
CA LEU A 45 -1.94 -17.12 16.98
C LEU A 45 -0.47 -17.00 16.54
N LEU A 46 0.37 -17.92 17.02
CA LEU A 46 1.76 -18.07 16.62
C LEU A 46 1.96 -19.35 15.82
N VAL A 47 2.53 -19.25 14.63
CA VAL A 47 2.86 -20.37 13.74
C VAL A 47 4.34 -20.32 13.35
N ASP A 48 5.13 -21.24 13.87
CA ASP A 48 6.55 -21.40 13.54
C ASP A 48 6.74 -22.23 12.24
N GLY A 49 5.96 -21.91 11.20
CA GLY A 49 5.95 -22.58 9.91
C GLY A 49 5.03 -21.86 8.93
N ASP A 50 4.51 -22.59 7.94
CA ASP A 50 3.53 -22.05 6.98
C ASP A 50 2.09 -22.16 7.50
N LEU A 51 1.23 -21.20 7.12
CA LEU A 51 -0.20 -21.19 7.43
C LEU A 51 -1.03 -21.30 6.15
N GLN A 52 -1.76 -22.41 6.01
CA GLN A 52 -2.69 -22.65 4.90
C GLN A 52 -4.11 -22.90 5.40
N ALA A 53 -5.07 -22.09 4.93
CA ALA A 53 -6.49 -22.28 5.24
C ALA A 53 -7.43 -21.62 4.23
N GLU A 54 -8.73 -21.96 4.21
CA GLU A 54 -9.69 -21.13 3.46
C GLU A 54 -9.92 -19.81 4.22
N GLU A 55 -10.41 -19.88 5.46
CA GLU A 55 -10.68 -18.71 6.29
C GLU A 55 -9.89 -18.77 7.61
N VAL A 56 -9.28 -17.64 7.97
CA VAL A 56 -8.61 -17.46 9.27
C VAL A 56 -9.19 -16.25 9.99
N PHE A 57 -9.66 -16.48 11.21
CA PHE A 57 -10.11 -15.47 12.15
C PHE A 57 -9.20 -15.52 13.37
N CYS A 58 -8.36 -14.51 13.54
CA CYS A 58 -7.49 -14.34 14.70
C CYS A 58 -7.82 -13.01 15.38
N LEU A 59 -8.46 -13.04 16.55
CA LEU A 59 -8.83 -11.80 17.24
C LEU A 59 -7.63 -11.09 17.87
N GLY A 60 -6.59 -11.83 18.24
CA GLY A 60 -5.34 -11.28 18.74
C GLY A 60 -4.36 -10.93 17.62
N LYS A 61 -3.08 -10.94 17.98
CA LYS A 61 -1.96 -10.84 17.03
C LYS A 61 -1.77 -12.17 16.29
N LEU A 62 -1.58 -12.10 14.98
CA LEU A 62 -1.18 -13.25 14.16
C LEU A 62 0.31 -13.12 13.80
N THR A 63 1.11 -14.12 14.17
CA THR A 63 2.51 -14.21 13.79
C THR A 63 2.76 -15.54 13.08
N VAL A 64 3.27 -15.47 11.85
CA VAL A 64 3.64 -16.62 11.04
C VAL A 64 5.08 -16.44 10.60
N THR A 65 5.95 -17.40 10.93
CA THR A 65 7.38 -17.28 10.57
C THR A 65 7.67 -17.68 9.11
N GLY A 66 6.82 -18.51 8.52
CA GLY A 66 6.84 -18.87 7.10
C GLY A 66 5.88 -18.02 6.28
N ASN A 67 5.23 -18.65 5.31
CA ASN A 67 4.29 -18.01 4.40
C ASN A 67 2.84 -18.18 4.86
N ILE A 68 1.97 -17.29 4.39
CA ILE A 68 0.52 -17.37 4.57
C ILE A 68 -0.12 -17.55 3.21
N GLN A 69 -0.90 -18.62 3.02
CA GLN A 69 -1.78 -18.80 1.86
C GLN A 69 -3.19 -19.08 2.32
N VAL A 70 -4.07 -18.09 2.19
CA VAL A 70 -5.46 -18.21 2.62
C VAL A 70 -6.44 -17.58 1.63
N GLN A 71 -7.74 -17.90 1.73
CA GLN A 71 -8.75 -17.21 0.92
C GLN A 71 -9.22 -15.92 1.57
N SER A 72 -9.36 -15.90 2.89
CA SER A 72 -9.72 -14.70 3.63
C SER A 72 -9.06 -14.69 5.01
N LEU A 73 -8.52 -13.53 5.38
CA LEU A 73 -7.73 -13.35 6.58
C LEU A 73 -8.26 -12.16 7.39
N TYR A 74 -8.69 -12.44 8.61
CA TYR A 74 -9.22 -11.47 9.55
C TYR A 74 -8.39 -11.47 10.83
N VAL A 75 -7.66 -10.38 11.05
CA VAL A 75 -6.79 -10.20 12.21
C VAL A 75 -7.30 -9.04 13.06
N GLY A 76 -7.42 -9.25 14.36
CA GLY A 76 -7.94 -8.23 15.27
C GLY A 76 -6.89 -7.19 15.65
N GLN A 77 -5.63 -7.60 15.78
CA GLN A 77 -4.51 -6.71 16.09
C GLN A 77 -3.54 -6.61 14.91
N ALA A 78 -2.27 -6.96 15.13
CA ALA A 78 -1.21 -6.93 14.13
C ALA A 78 -1.04 -8.28 13.42
N LEU A 79 -0.56 -8.22 12.19
CA LEU A 79 -0.16 -9.36 11.37
C LEU A 79 1.34 -9.27 11.10
N ASP A 80 2.10 -10.23 11.61
CA ASP A 80 3.53 -10.37 11.31
C ASP A 80 3.75 -11.65 10.48
N CYS A 81 4.37 -11.52 9.31
CA CYS A 81 4.74 -12.63 8.45
C CYS A 81 6.23 -12.63 8.14
N GLY A 82 6.91 -13.75 8.36
CA GLY A 82 8.33 -13.90 8.01
C GLY A 82 8.56 -14.14 6.51
N GLY A 83 7.53 -14.55 5.77
CA GLY A 83 7.58 -14.79 4.33
C GLY A 83 6.49 -14.03 3.58
N ASP A 84 5.96 -14.66 2.54
CA ASP A 84 4.96 -14.08 1.64
C ASP A 84 3.54 -14.20 2.22
N ILE A 85 2.70 -13.21 1.93
CA ILE A 85 1.28 -13.20 2.30
C ILE A 85 0.44 -13.24 1.02
N GLU A 86 -0.26 -14.35 0.79
CA GLU A 86 -1.21 -14.52 -0.30
C GLU A 86 -2.62 -14.70 0.28
N VAL A 87 -3.53 -13.76 -0.01
CA VAL A 87 -4.92 -13.80 0.41
C VAL A 87 -5.84 -13.65 -0.79
N GLU A 88 -6.61 -14.68 -1.15
CA GLU A 88 -7.42 -14.67 -2.39
C GLU A 88 -8.43 -13.52 -2.45
N PHE A 89 -9.14 -13.23 -1.35
CA PHE A 89 -10.23 -12.26 -1.33
C PHE A 89 -9.94 -11.05 -0.44
N LEU A 90 -10.14 -11.16 0.87
CA LEU A 90 -10.06 -10.03 1.80
C LEU A 90 -9.01 -10.28 2.87
N LEU A 91 -8.06 -9.36 2.96
CA LEU A 91 -7.19 -9.20 4.12
C LEU A 91 -7.68 -8.01 4.94
N LYS A 92 -8.16 -8.27 6.16
CA LYS A 92 -8.59 -7.23 7.09
C LYS A 92 -7.85 -7.31 8.42
N THR A 93 -7.27 -6.20 8.83
CA THR A 93 -6.67 -6.03 10.16
C THR A 93 -7.45 -5.01 11.00
N GLY A 94 -7.19 -4.99 12.31
CA GLY A 94 -7.93 -4.12 13.22
C GLY A 94 -9.40 -4.54 13.39
N CYS A 95 -9.71 -5.83 13.26
CA CYS A 95 -11.04 -6.37 13.47
C CYS A 95 -11.43 -6.34 14.96
N SER A 96 -12.44 -5.56 15.33
CA SER A 96 -12.98 -5.61 16.70
C SER A 96 -13.67 -6.95 16.98
N ALA A 97 -13.73 -7.35 18.25
CA ALA A 97 -14.39 -8.59 18.67
C ALA A 97 -15.88 -8.61 18.27
N ASP A 98 -16.57 -7.48 18.39
CA ASP A 98 -17.96 -7.34 17.98
C ASP A 98 -18.14 -7.51 16.47
N TRP A 99 -17.22 -6.95 15.66
CA TRP A 99 -17.26 -7.10 14.21
C TRP A 99 -17.06 -8.57 13.82
N MET A 100 -16.04 -9.22 14.39
CA MET A 100 -15.70 -10.60 14.09
C MET A 100 -16.82 -11.57 14.53
N ALA A 101 -17.41 -11.34 15.69
CA ALA A 101 -18.54 -12.15 16.17
C ALA A 101 -19.77 -12.05 15.26
N ARG A 102 -20.04 -10.87 14.67
CA ARG A 102 -21.11 -10.67 13.68
C ARG A 102 -20.79 -11.35 12.35
N MET A 103 -19.55 -11.26 11.89
CA MET A 103 -19.09 -11.94 10.67
C MET A 103 -19.25 -13.46 10.78
N LEU A 104 -19.04 -14.00 11.98
CA LEU A 104 -19.23 -15.42 12.31
C LEU A 104 -20.66 -15.78 12.74
N GLU A 105 -21.61 -14.83 12.68
CA GLU A 105 -23.01 -14.98 13.09
C GLU A 105 -23.21 -15.51 14.53
N LEU A 106 -22.26 -15.26 15.43
CA LEU A 106 -22.29 -15.76 16.80
C LEU A 106 -23.36 -15.08 17.65
N ASP A 107 -23.67 -13.82 17.35
CA ASP A 107 -24.70 -13.01 18.01
C ASP A 107 -26.13 -13.46 17.64
N GLN A 108 -26.28 -14.15 16.50
CA GLN A 108 -27.54 -14.76 16.06
C GLN A 108 -27.75 -16.18 16.62
N ALA A 109 -26.70 -16.79 17.18
CA ALA A 109 -26.77 -18.13 17.74
C ALA A 109 -27.66 -18.18 18.99
N LYS A 110 -28.25 -19.35 19.26
CA LYS A 110 -29.05 -19.57 20.46
C LYS A 110 -28.23 -19.21 21.72
N PRO A 111 -28.83 -18.50 22.70
CA PRO A 111 -28.19 -18.22 23.97
C PRO A 111 -27.68 -19.50 24.62
N ALA A 112 -26.51 -19.42 25.25
CA ALA A 112 -25.94 -20.55 25.95
C ALA A 112 -26.86 -20.97 27.12
N LYS A 113 -26.93 -22.27 27.39
CA LYS A 113 -27.81 -22.81 28.45
C LYS A 113 -27.40 -22.33 29.85
N ASP A 114 -26.13 -21.99 30.02
CA ASP A 114 -25.53 -21.46 31.25
C ASP A 114 -25.66 -19.93 31.38
N GLY A 115 -26.22 -19.25 30.37
CA GLY A 115 -26.37 -17.80 30.35
C GLY A 115 -25.09 -17.03 29.99
N SER A 116 -24.02 -17.70 29.57
CA SER A 116 -22.80 -17.03 29.09
C SER A 116 -23.09 -16.18 27.84
N PRO A 117 -22.43 -15.01 27.71
CA PRO A 117 -22.55 -14.17 26.52
C PRO A 117 -22.03 -14.92 25.29
N TYR A 118 -22.57 -14.61 24.10
CA TYR A 118 -22.11 -15.24 22.86
C TYR A 118 -20.62 -15.00 22.59
N MET A 119 -20.06 -13.91 23.12
CA MET A 119 -18.64 -13.55 23.00
C MET A 119 -17.71 -14.61 23.59
N ASP A 120 -18.16 -15.36 24.61
CA ASP A 120 -17.36 -16.44 25.22
C ASP A 120 -17.13 -17.61 24.26
N LYS A 121 -17.91 -17.69 23.15
CA LYS A 121 -17.68 -18.64 22.05
C LYS A 121 -16.54 -18.21 21.13
N LEU A 122 -16.26 -16.90 21.06
CA LEU A 122 -15.17 -16.33 20.26
C LEU A 122 -13.89 -16.27 21.07
N VAL A 123 -13.95 -15.68 22.27
CA VAL A 123 -12.77 -15.30 23.06
C VAL A 123 -13.04 -15.41 24.55
N HIS A 124 -12.05 -15.88 25.30
CA HIS A 124 -12.12 -15.92 26.74
C HIS A 124 -12.17 -14.49 27.34
N PRO A 125 -13.01 -14.22 28.36
CA PRO A 125 -13.20 -12.86 28.92
C PRO A 125 -11.91 -12.15 29.35
N ALA A 126 -10.95 -12.89 29.92
CA ALA A 126 -9.65 -12.32 30.32
C ALA A 126 -8.79 -11.88 29.13
N ILE A 127 -8.88 -12.58 27.99
CA ILE A 127 -8.16 -12.24 26.75
C ILE A 127 -8.84 -11.07 26.06
N LEU A 128 -10.17 -11.05 26.02
CA LEU A 128 -10.93 -9.90 25.51
C LEU A 128 -10.56 -8.61 26.26
N GLN A 129 -10.47 -8.69 27.59
CA GLN A 129 -10.01 -7.56 28.40
C GLN A 129 -8.55 -7.18 28.12
N ARG A 130 -7.65 -8.17 27.98
CA ARG A 130 -6.24 -7.93 27.58
C ARG A 130 -6.18 -7.12 26.28
N ASN A 131 -6.92 -7.54 25.26
CA ASN A 131 -6.89 -6.95 23.94
C ASN A 131 -7.48 -5.53 23.93
N SER A 132 -8.50 -5.24 24.75
CA SER A 132 -9.05 -3.88 24.89
C SER A 132 -8.04 -2.83 25.37
N HIS A 133 -6.97 -3.26 26.06
CA HIS A 133 -5.90 -2.36 26.48
C HIS A 133 -4.80 -2.18 25.42
N GLN A 134 -4.69 -3.11 24.46
CA GLN A 134 -3.68 -3.08 23.40
C GLN A 134 -4.05 -2.13 22.25
N GLU A 135 -5.33 -1.80 22.07
CA GLU A 135 -5.79 -0.77 21.12
C GLU A 135 -5.18 0.63 21.37
N VAL A 136 -4.57 0.85 22.55
CA VAL A 136 -4.01 2.14 22.99
C VAL A 136 -2.51 2.28 22.66
N PHE A 137 -1.81 1.18 22.37
CA PHE A 137 -0.37 1.18 22.08
C PHE A 137 -0.15 0.89 20.59
N GLY A 138 0.78 1.64 19.96
CA GLY A 138 1.06 1.57 18.50
C GLY A 138 1.30 0.14 18.02
N GLY A 139 0.92 -0.15 16.77
CA GLY A 139 0.86 -1.52 16.25
C GLY A 139 -0.54 -2.01 15.86
N TYR A 140 -1.61 -1.30 16.24
CA TYR A 140 -2.98 -1.78 16.03
C TYR A 140 -3.34 -1.80 14.55
N GLY A 141 -3.63 -3.00 14.04
CA GLY A 141 -3.96 -3.18 12.64
C GLY A 141 -2.75 -3.21 11.72
N ASP A 142 -1.53 -3.15 12.25
CA ASP A 142 -0.33 -3.13 11.40
C ASP A 142 -0.12 -4.47 10.70
N ILE A 143 0.43 -4.41 9.49
CA ILE A 143 0.90 -5.56 8.73
C ILE A 143 2.39 -5.40 8.49
N GLN A 144 3.17 -6.39 8.93
CA GLN A 144 4.60 -6.46 8.69
C GLN A 144 4.91 -7.77 7.97
N ALA A 145 5.60 -7.68 6.82
CA ALA A 145 6.11 -8.87 6.16
C ALA A 145 7.51 -8.64 5.57
N LEU A 146 8.35 -9.67 5.63
CA LEU A 146 9.64 -9.66 4.90
C LEU A 146 9.47 -10.02 3.43
N GLY A 147 8.34 -10.64 3.07
CA GLY A 147 8.00 -11.02 1.70
C GLY A 147 7.09 -10.00 0.99
N TYR A 148 6.45 -10.47 -0.07
CA TYR A 148 5.42 -9.69 -0.76
C TYR A 148 4.05 -9.90 -0.12
N LEU A 149 3.11 -9.00 -0.40
CA LEU A 149 1.71 -9.12 -0.02
C LEU A 149 0.86 -9.05 -1.28
N ALA A 150 0.05 -10.09 -1.49
CA ALA A 150 -0.98 -10.08 -2.53
C ALA A 150 -2.37 -10.39 -1.99
N CYS A 151 -3.34 -9.55 -2.39
CA CYS A 151 -4.75 -9.81 -2.14
C CYS A 151 -5.70 -9.06 -3.08
N ASP A 152 -6.94 -9.52 -3.21
CA ASP A 152 -7.95 -8.77 -3.96
C ASP A 152 -8.29 -7.44 -3.24
N VAL A 153 -8.67 -7.50 -1.96
CA VAL A 153 -9.05 -6.30 -1.20
C VAL A 153 -8.27 -6.23 0.10
N LEU A 154 -7.65 -5.07 0.33
CA LEU A 154 -7.02 -4.74 1.60
C LEU A 154 -7.83 -3.70 2.39
N ASP A 155 -8.16 -4.05 3.63
CA ASP A 155 -8.72 -3.15 4.65
C ASP A 155 -7.83 -3.21 5.90
N CYS A 156 -6.80 -2.36 5.90
CA CYS A 156 -5.81 -2.28 6.96
C CYS A 156 -6.08 -1.06 7.84
N HIS A 157 -6.26 -1.27 9.15
CA HIS A 157 -6.50 -0.16 10.07
C HIS A 157 -5.22 0.54 10.55
N GLY A 158 -4.06 -0.10 10.39
CA GLY A 158 -2.76 0.40 10.80
C GLY A 158 -1.84 0.71 9.62
N ASP A 159 -0.55 0.54 9.86
CA ASP A 159 0.49 0.65 8.84
C ASP A 159 0.66 -0.67 8.06
N VAL A 160 1.24 -0.58 6.87
CA VAL A 160 1.74 -1.74 6.11
C VAL A 160 3.20 -1.50 5.79
N GLN A 161 4.07 -2.36 6.30
CA GLN A 161 5.50 -2.35 6.01
C GLN A 161 5.93 -3.68 5.41
N LEU A 162 6.42 -3.63 4.18
CA LEU A 162 6.91 -4.78 3.45
C LEU A 162 8.35 -4.53 2.98
N ASP A 163 9.19 -5.56 3.09
CA ASP A 163 10.48 -5.57 2.41
C ASP A 163 10.31 -5.97 0.91
N GLY A 164 9.20 -6.62 0.58
CA GLY A 164 8.86 -7.08 -0.78
C GLY A 164 7.87 -6.19 -1.53
N VAL A 165 7.19 -6.77 -2.51
CA VAL A 165 6.22 -6.08 -3.38
C VAL A 165 4.84 -6.02 -2.71
N PHE A 166 4.14 -4.91 -2.87
CA PHE A 166 2.73 -4.78 -2.53
C PHE A 166 1.89 -4.92 -3.81
N ASP A 167 1.23 -6.06 -4.03
CA ASP A 167 0.44 -6.35 -5.24
C ASP A 167 -1.04 -6.61 -4.89
N VAL A 168 -1.87 -5.57 -4.90
CA VAL A 168 -3.25 -5.65 -4.42
C VAL A 168 -4.23 -5.17 -5.48
N VAL A 169 -5.41 -5.80 -5.60
CA VAL A 169 -6.40 -5.31 -6.56
C VAL A 169 -6.99 -3.97 -6.11
N GLU A 170 -7.42 -3.84 -4.85
CA GLU A 170 -7.97 -2.61 -4.30
C GLU A 170 -7.54 -2.39 -2.84
N VAL A 171 -7.01 -1.19 -2.54
CA VAL A 171 -6.81 -0.77 -1.14
C VAL A 171 -8.01 0.06 -0.74
N GLN A 172 -9.00 -0.61 -0.13
CA GLN A 172 -10.22 0.02 0.34
C GLN A 172 -9.92 1.04 1.43
N TYR A 173 -9.04 0.66 2.36
CA TYR A 173 -8.62 1.51 3.47
C TYR A 173 -7.25 1.07 3.98
N LEU A 174 -6.36 2.03 4.15
CA LEU A 174 -5.13 1.89 4.93
C LEU A 174 -5.05 3.07 5.89
N GLY A 175 -5.18 2.80 7.19
CA GLY A 175 -5.30 3.82 8.23
C GLY A 175 -4.00 4.57 8.54
N GLY A 176 -2.86 3.92 8.30
CA GLY A 176 -1.52 4.45 8.56
C GLY A 176 -0.69 4.68 7.29
N HIS A 177 0.58 4.32 7.35
CA HIS A 177 1.57 4.43 6.29
C HIS A 177 1.65 3.15 5.45
N LEU A 178 1.96 3.27 4.16
CA LEU A 178 2.27 2.16 3.26
C LEU A 178 3.72 2.28 2.80
N THR A 179 4.54 1.30 3.13
CA THR A 179 5.95 1.20 2.73
C THR A 179 6.18 -0.17 2.09
N ALA A 180 6.68 -0.19 0.86
CA ALA A 180 7.07 -1.42 0.18
C ALA A 180 8.24 -1.15 -0.79
N SER A 181 8.88 -2.21 -1.28
CA SER A 181 9.91 -2.08 -2.31
C SER A 181 9.33 -1.59 -3.64
N GLU A 182 8.15 -2.08 -4.01
CA GLU A 182 7.36 -1.70 -5.18
C GLU A 182 5.88 -1.75 -4.79
N ILE A 183 5.08 -0.83 -5.32
CA ILE A 183 3.63 -0.76 -5.05
C ILE A 183 2.87 -0.89 -6.35
N GLU A 184 2.09 -1.96 -6.46
CA GLU A 184 1.19 -2.28 -7.57
C GLU A 184 -0.25 -2.38 -7.06
N VAL A 185 -1.12 -1.53 -7.58
CA VAL A 185 -2.55 -1.54 -7.27
C VAL A 185 -3.37 -1.51 -8.56
N ALA A 186 -4.17 -2.56 -8.80
CA ALA A 186 -4.96 -2.69 -10.03
C ALA A 186 -6.20 -1.79 -10.08
N GLY A 187 -6.64 -1.28 -8.93
CA GLY A 187 -7.79 -0.43 -8.72
C GLY A 187 -7.44 0.86 -7.99
N ASP A 188 -8.29 1.27 -7.05
CA ASP A 188 -8.08 2.46 -6.24
C ASP A 188 -7.21 2.16 -5.02
N CYS A 189 -6.43 3.15 -4.59
CA CYS A 189 -5.58 3.05 -3.40
C CYS A 189 -5.89 4.17 -2.40
N ASN A 190 -6.45 3.82 -1.24
CA ASN A 190 -6.86 4.78 -0.20
C ASN A 190 -6.00 4.67 1.05
N CYS A 191 -4.82 5.28 1.01
CA CYS A 191 -3.90 5.41 2.13
C CYS A 191 -4.18 6.72 2.90
N LYS A 192 -4.23 6.67 4.22
CA LYS A 192 -4.42 7.88 5.05
C LYS A 192 -3.11 8.55 5.44
N GLY A 193 -2.04 7.79 5.53
CA GLY A 193 -0.70 8.27 5.84
C GLY A 193 0.15 8.48 4.59
N GLU A 194 1.46 8.33 4.79
CA GLU A 194 2.45 8.38 3.72
C GLU A 194 2.41 7.09 2.91
N LEU A 195 2.52 7.23 1.60
CA LEU A 195 2.79 6.12 0.69
C LEU A 195 4.22 6.27 0.14
N PHE A 196 5.07 5.31 0.47
CA PHE A 196 6.48 5.26 0.11
C PHE A 196 6.81 3.98 -0.67
N SER A 197 7.50 4.14 -1.80
CA SER A 197 8.08 3.03 -2.59
C SER A 197 9.58 3.27 -2.84
N GLU A 198 10.39 2.23 -2.62
CA GLU A 198 11.82 2.22 -2.98
C GLU A 198 12.05 2.16 -4.50
N THR A 199 11.03 1.80 -5.26
CA THR A 199 11.08 1.76 -6.71
C THR A 199 9.84 2.46 -7.29
N ASP A 200 9.07 1.78 -8.11
CA ASP A 200 7.94 2.34 -8.81
C ASP A 200 6.66 2.27 -7.95
N ILE A 201 5.73 3.19 -8.24
CA ILE A 201 4.35 3.13 -7.77
C ILE A 201 3.46 3.05 -9.01
N THR A 202 2.70 1.98 -9.13
CA THR A 202 1.71 1.77 -10.19
C THR A 202 0.32 1.60 -9.57
N VAL A 203 -0.57 2.57 -9.75
CA VAL A 203 -1.97 2.51 -9.29
C VAL A 203 -2.89 2.74 -10.48
N ALA A 204 -3.48 1.71 -11.06
CA ALA A 204 -4.28 1.86 -12.28
C ALA A 204 -5.51 2.77 -12.07
N GLY A 205 -6.09 2.80 -10.86
CA GLY A 205 -7.15 3.71 -10.44
C GLY A 205 -6.64 5.01 -9.79
N SER A 206 -7.38 5.49 -8.81
CA SER A 206 -7.08 6.73 -8.09
C SER A 206 -6.24 6.46 -6.85
N LEU A 207 -5.12 7.15 -6.73
CA LEU A 207 -4.27 7.13 -5.54
C LEU A 207 -4.64 8.31 -4.62
N PHE A 208 -5.05 8.00 -3.41
CA PHE A 208 -5.24 8.94 -2.31
C PHE A 208 -4.23 8.64 -1.19
N ALA A 209 -3.45 9.65 -0.79
CA ALA A 209 -2.49 9.55 0.31
C ALA A 209 -2.33 10.89 1.03
N ALA A 210 -1.79 10.91 2.25
CA ALA A 210 -1.37 12.16 2.86
C ALA A 210 -0.14 12.73 2.16
N THR A 211 0.86 11.90 1.87
CA THR A 211 2.04 12.23 1.08
C THR A 211 2.38 11.05 0.19
N VAL A 212 3.01 11.31 -0.96
CA VAL A 212 3.44 10.27 -1.89
C VAL A 212 4.91 10.46 -2.20
N THR A 213 5.71 9.41 -1.98
CA THR A 213 7.15 9.39 -2.24
C THR A 213 7.51 8.13 -3.01
N SER A 214 8.19 8.28 -4.14
CA SER A 214 8.76 7.15 -4.89
C SER A 214 10.20 7.45 -5.29
N GLU A 215 11.10 6.50 -5.03
CA GLU A 215 12.48 6.56 -5.51
C GLU A 215 12.61 6.14 -7.00
N GLY A 216 11.53 5.67 -7.60
CA GLY A 216 11.37 5.42 -9.03
C GLY A 216 10.34 6.35 -9.68
N ASN A 217 9.48 5.75 -10.50
CA ASN A 217 8.43 6.40 -11.27
C ASN A 217 7.08 6.26 -10.56
N ILE A 218 6.16 7.17 -10.88
CA ILE A 218 4.77 7.08 -10.44
C ILE A 218 3.87 7.03 -11.67
N ASP A 219 3.07 5.98 -11.75
CA ASP A 219 2.10 5.70 -12.78
C ASP A 219 0.71 5.53 -12.16
N CYS A 220 -0.21 6.44 -12.47
CA CYS A 220 -1.53 6.41 -11.84
C CYS A 220 -2.71 6.72 -12.76
N GLY A 221 -3.90 6.27 -12.39
CA GLY A 221 -5.16 6.75 -12.96
C GLY A 221 -5.39 8.21 -12.59
N ALA A 222 -5.42 8.52 -11.30
CA ALA A 222 -5.41 9.87 -10.73
C ALA A 222 -4.53 9.89 -9.46
N LEU A 223 -4.01 11.06 -9.07
CA LEU A 223 -3.22 11.20 -7.85
C LEU A 223 -3.68 12.40 -7.05
N HIS A 224 -4.14 12.13 -5.83
CA HIS A 224 -4.64 13.11 -4.88
C HIS A 224 -3.88 12.99 -3.57
N SER A 225 -2.91 13.87 -3.36
CA SER A 225 -2.15 13.98 -2.12
C SER A 225 -2.63 15.17 -1.29
N LEU A 226 -2.76 14.98 0.03
CA LEU A 226 -3.02 16.09 0.94
C LEU A 226 -1.79 17.01 1.10
N GLY A 227 -0.60 16.45 1.03
CA GLY A 227 0.70 17.08 1.20
C GLY A 227 1.56 16.91 -0.03
N ASP A 228 2.86 16.72 0.15
CA ASP A 228 3.83 16.69 -0.94
C ASP A 228 3.69 15.42 -1.81
N ILE A 229 4.09 15.55 -3.07
CA ILE A 229 4.25 14.45 -4.03
C ILE A 229 5.68 14.51 -4.54
N SER A 230 6.43 13.43 -4.36
CA SER A 230 7.81 13.35 -4.83
C SER A 230 8.10 12.07 -5.59
N CYS A 231 8.80 12.19 -6.73
CA CYS A 231 9.26 11.07 -7.52
C CYS A 231 10.67 11.33 -8.07
N TRP A 232 11.57 10.36 -8.06
CA TRP A 232 12.90 10.54 -8.68
C TRP A 232 12.86 10.40 -10.20
N GLY A 233 12.01 9.51 -10.69
CA GLY A 233 11.77 9.26 -12.10
C GLY A 233 10.77 10.25 -12.69
N TYR A 234 9.75 9.72 -13.35
CA TYR A 234 8.64 10.51 -13.91
C TYR A 234 7.35 10.32 -13.10
N LEU A 235 6.44 11.29 -13.23
CA LEU A 235 5.06 11.19 -12.74
C LEU A 235 4.10 11.25 -13.91
N ARG A 236 3.37 10.17 -14.12
CA ARG A 236 2.37 10.03 -15.17
C ARG A 236 1.00 9.75 -14.56
N ALA A 237 0.01 10.53 -14.96
CA ALA A 237 -1.39 10.27 -14.63
C ALA A 237 -2.28 10.21 -15.87
N SER A 238 -3.39 9.48 -15.78
CA SER A 238 -4.45 9.52 -16.79
C SER A 238 -5.45 10.66 -16.55
N ASN A 239 -5.63 11.06 -15.30
CA ASN A 239 -6.52 12.11 -14.82
C ASN A 239 -5.74 13.10 -13.94
N GLU A 240 -6.41 13.80 -13.03
CA GLU A 240 -5.80 14.87 -12.25
C GLU A 240 -4.62 14.42 -11.38
N ILE A 241 -3.64 15.31 -11.24
CA ILE A 241 -2.58 15.25 -10.24
C ILE A 241 -2.78 16.47 -9.34
N SER A 242 -3.08 16.25 -8.06
CA SER A 242 -3.32 17.33 -7.11
C SER A 242 -2.54 17.11 -5.81
N SER A 243 -1.76 18.11 -5.41
CA SER A 243 -1.20 18.26 -4.07
C SER A 243 -1.91 19.42 -3.36
N LEU A 244 -2.78 19.11 -2.39
CA LEU A 244 -3.71 20.09 -1.82
C LEU A 244 -3.07 21.09 -0.86
N ASN A 245 -2.02 20.69 -0.13
CA ASN A 245 -1.28 21.57 0.79
C ASN A 245 0.24 21.49 0.60
N GLY A 246 0.70 20.82 -0.46
CA GLY A 246 2.10 20.52 -0.70
C GLY A 246 2.63 21.04 -2.03
N GLU A 247 3.87 20.64 -2.32
CA GLU A 247 4.51 20.77 -3.62
C GLU A 247 4.54 19.44 -4.38
N ILE A 248 4.77 19.54 -5.69
CA ILE A 248 5.06 18.39 -6.55
C ILE A 248 6.51 18.52 -7.02
N HIS A 249 7.32 17.50 -6.77
CA HIS A 249 8.69 17.42 -7.22
C HIS A 249 8.94 16.11 -7.96
N CYS A 250 9.34 16.19 -9.24
CA CYS A 250 9.79 15.03 -9.98
C CYS A 250 11.15 15.24 -10.62
N GLY A 251 12.03 14.25 -10.50
CA GLY A 251 13.39 14.32 -11.01
C GLY A 251 13.44 14.39 -12.55
N ARG A 252 12.40 13.92 -13.23
CA ARG A 252 12.24 14.02 -14.67
C ARG A 252 11.01 14.83 -15.06
N TRP A 253 10.02 14.21 -15.69
CA TRP A 253 8.85 14.90 -16.22
C TRP A 253 7.59 14.60 -15.43
N ILE A 254 6.64 15.53 -15.48
CA ILE A 254 5.28 15.38 -14.97
C ILE A 254 4.34 15.45 -16.17
N ALA A 255 3.52 14.43 -16.41
CA ALA A 255 2.62 14.41 -17.55
C ALA A 255 1.24 13.81 -17.23
N THR A 256 0.18 14.52 -17.62
CA THR A 256 -1.20 14.07 -17.43
C THR A 256 -2.14 14.49 -18.57
N LYS A 257 -3.21 13.71 -18.79
CA LYS A 257 -4.36 14.15 -19.62
C LYS A 257 -5.35 15.03 -18.84
N GLY A 258 -5.19 15.12 -17.53
CA GLY A 258 -5.95 15.97 -16.63
C GLY A 258 -5.31 17.34 -16.41
N SER A 259 -5.56 17.88 -15.21
CA SER A 259 -4.90 19.08 -14.70
C SER A 259 -3.77 18.69 -13.73
N VAL A 260 -2.82 19.59 -13.56
CA VAL A 260 -1.85 19.55 -12.45
C VAL A 260 -2.12 20.72 -11.52
N PHE A 261 -2.27 20.42 -10.23
CA PHE A 261 -2.41 21.41 -9.18
C PHE A 261 -1.44 21.11 -8.03
N ALA A 262 -0.73 22.13 -7.54
CA ALA A 262 -0.03 22.07 -6.27
C ALA A 262 -0.31 23.35 -5.48
N ALA A 263 -0.55 23.25 -4.19
CA ALA A 263 -0.69 24.45 -3.36
C ALA A 263 0.61 25.25 -3.24
N LYS A 264 1.76 24.57 -3.39
CA LYS A 264 3.10 25.16 -3.36
C LYS A 264 3.76 25.08 -4.75
N TYR A 265 5.04 24.73 -4.83
CA TYR A 265 5.77 24.64 -6.10
C TYR A 265 5.37 23.43 -6.94
N ILE A 266 5.55 23.55 -8.26
CA ILE A 266 5.62 22.40 -9.18
C ILE A 266 7.04 22.38 -9.77
N LYS A 267 7.78 21.30 -9.55
CA LYS A 267 9.18 21.16 -9.96
C LYS A 267 9.35 19.89 -10.80
N ALA A 268 9.92 20.04 -11.98
CA ALA A 268 10.26 18.93 -12.87
C ALA A 268 11.67 19.14 -13.45
N GLY A 269 12.52 18.11 -13.37
CA GLY A 269 13.85 18.14 -14.00
C GLY A 269 13.78 18.37 -15.51
N GLU A 270 12.77 17.80 -16.16
CA GLU A 270 12.54 17.84 -17.60
C GLU A 270 11.29 18.68 -17.94
N SER A 271 10.14 18.05 -18.19
CA SER A 271 8.96 18.72 -18.74
C SER A 271 7.74 18.65 -17.81
N VAL A 272 6.82 19.60 -17.94
CA VAL A 272 5.50 19.56 -17.29
C VAL A 272 4.42 19.68 -18.36
N VAL A 273 3.59 18.65 -18.52
CA VAL A 273 2.54 18.62 -19.55
C VAL A 273 1.20 18.24 -18.94
N ALA A 274 0.20 19.10 -19.09
CA ALA A 274 -1.16 18.83 -18.65
C ALA A 274 -2.16 19.26 -19.72
N GLU A 275 -3.12 18.40 -20.06
CA GLU A 275 -4.05 18.70 -21.16
C GLU A 275 -5.23 19.58 -20.73
N LYS A 276 -5.48 19.77 -19.43
CA LYS A 276 -6.57 20.64 -18.92
C LYS A 276 -6.10 21.91 -18.21
N GLY A 277 -4.91 21.92 -17.62
CA GLY A 277 -4.37 23.12 -16.95
C GLY A 277 -3.23 22.79 -15.99
N ILE A 278 -2.41 23.79 -15.68
CA ILE A 278 -1.33 23.71 -14.68
C ILE A 278 -1.46 24.94 -13.80
N ASN A 279 -1.64 24.74 -12.50
CA ASN A 279 -1.75 25.82 -11.52
C ASN A 279 -0.92 25.51 -10.28
N CYS A 280 -0.31 26.53 -9.71
CA CYS A 280 0.34 26.48 -8.41
C CYS A 280 -0.23 27.57 -7.49
N GLY A 281 0.14 27.59 -6.22
CA GLY A 281 -0.23 28.69 -5.31
C GLY A 281 0.37 30.04 -5.73
N ASP A 282 -0.31 31.13 -5.35
CA ASP A 282 -0.03 32.50 -5.83
C ASP A 282 1.40 33.00 -5.53
N ASP A 283 1.97 32.62 -4.38
CA ASP A 283 3.34 32.98 -3.96
C ASP A 283 4.40 31.95 -4.40
N TYR A 284 4.00 30.97 -5.21
CA TYR A 284 4.85 29.87 -5.67
C TYR A 284 5.04 29.91 -7.19
N GLY A 285 5.75 28.91 -7.73
CA GLY A 285 6.04 28.87 -9.16
C GLY A 285 6.19 27.48 -9.74
N ILE A 286 6.23 27.46 -11.06
CA ILE A 286 6.43 26.27 -11.88
C ILE A 286 7.86 26.28 -12.43
N LEU A 287 8.64 25.29 -12.02
CA LEU A 287 10.05 25.12 -12.36
C LEU A 287 10.21 23.86 -13.20
N ALA A 288 10.22 23.99 -14.52
CA ALA A 288 10.54 22.90 -15.43
C ALA A 288 11.98 23.02 -15.97
N ALA A 289 12.49 21.95 -16.56
CA ALA A 289 13.77 21.89 -17.25
C ALA A 289 14.99 22.20 -16.37
N THR A 290 14.89 21.96 -15.06
CA THR A 290 15.92 22.31 -14.08
C THR A 290 17.20 21.47 -14.24
N SER A 291 17.10 20.28 -14.83
CA SER A 291 18.24 19.41 -15.14
C SER A 291 18.73 19.52 -16.59
N LEU A 292 18.12 20.40 -17.40
CA LEU A 292 18.38 20.51 -18.84
C LEU A 292 18.99 21.84 -19.24
N ARG A 293 19.96 21.78 -20.17
CA ARG A 293 20.48 22.98 -20.85
C ARG A 293 19.37 23.69 -21.65
N ARG A 294 19.38 25.03 -21.65
CA ARG A 294 18.39 25.87 -22.34
C ARG A 294 18.16 25.53 -23.81
N SER A 295 19.20 25.09 -24.53
CA SER A 295 19.09 24.68 -25.93
C SER A 295 18.26 23.41 -26.17
N ARG A 296 17.87 22.68 -25.12
CA ARG A 296 16.98 21.50 -25.19
C ARG A 296 15.56 21.79 -24.73
N TRP A 297 15.27 22.97 -24.19
CA TRP A 297 13.99 23.27 -23.54
C TRP A 297 12.80 23.09 -24.48
N GLU A 298 12.88 23.59 -25.71
CA GLU A 298 11.82 23.46 -26.73
C GLU A 298 11.36 22.00 -26.96
N LYS A 299 12.24 21.02 -26.77
CA LYS A 299 11.98 19.60 -27.09
C LYS A 299 11.83 18.69 -25.88
N LEU A 300 12.60 18.94 -24.82
CA LEU A 300 12.72 18.04 -23.66
C LEU A 300 12.47 18.75 -22.31
N GLY A 301 12.51 20.08 -22.30
CA GLY A 301 12.37 20.89 -21.08
C GLY A 301 11.21 21.89 -21.22
N MET A 302 10.05 21.37 -21.63
CA MET A 302 8.92 22.17 -22.05
C MET A 302 7.81 22.17 -21.01
N VAL A 303 7.04 23.24 -20.99
CA VAL A 303 5.77 23.33 -20.27
C VAL A 303 4.65 23.46 -21.28
N SER A 304 3.62 22.61 -21.17
CA SER A 304 2.47 22.66 -22.10
C SER A 304 1.16 22.47 -21.36
N ALA A 305 0.24 23.38 -21.65
CA ALA A 305 -1.15 23.38 -21.19
C ALA A 305 -2.00 24.21 -22.18
N PRO A 306 -3.35 24.16 -22.09
CA PRO A 306 -4.23 24.97 -22.95
C PRO A 306 -3.96 26.48 -22.89
N LYS A 307 -3.56 26.98 -21.72
CA LYS A 307 -3.10 28.36 -21.49
C LYS A 307 -1.71 28.31 -20.86
N GLN A 308 -0.85 29.27 -21.19
CA GLN A 308 0.43 29.44 -20.51
C GLN A 308 0.19 29.68 -19.01
N PRO A 309 0.83 28.90 -18.11
CA PRO A 309 0.70 29.11 -16.67
C PRO A 309 1.27 30.47 -16.25
N GLU A 310 0.60 31.14 -15.32
CA GLU A 310 0.94 32.52 -14.92
C GLU A 310 2.27 32.59 -14.16
N HIS A 311 2.55 31.59 -13.32
CA HIS A 311 3.76 31.52 -12.48
C HIS A 311 4.87 30.64 -13.07
N LEU A 312 5.03 30.62 -14.40
CA LEU A 312 6.09 29.87 -15.05
C LEU A 312 7.46 30.54 -14.86
N LEU A 313 8.37 29.89 -14.13
CA LEU A 313 9.71 30.42 -13.80
C LEU A 313 10.83 29.82 -14.65
N SER A 314 10.73 28.55 -15.07
CA SER A 314 11.72 27.90 -15.93
C SER A 314 11.10 26.85 -16.85
N GLY A 315 11.83 26.48 -17.91
CA GLY A 315 11.32 25.71 -19.04
C GLY A 315 10.76 26.62 -20.14
N GLN A 316 10.52 26.06 -21.32
CA GLN A 316 9.93 26.79 -22.44
C GLN A 316 8.45 26.42 -22.59
N PHE A 317 7.56 27.42 -22.60
CA PHE A 317 6.17 27.15 -22.93
C PHE A 317 6.04 26.74 -24.41
N VAL A 318 5.48 25.56 -24.66
CA VAL A 318 5.25 25.03 -26.00
C VAL A 318 3.81 24.54 -26.08
N ALA A 319 2.94 25.31 -26.74
CA ALA A 319 1.53 24.99 -26.86
C ALA A 319 1.28 23.68 -27.63
N GLY A 320 0.18 23.00 -27.31
CA GLY A 320 -0.33 21.85 -28.07
C GLY A 320 0.38 20.52 -27.81
N LYS A 321 1.36 20.46 -26.87
CA LYS A 321 1.90 19.18 -26.41
C LYS A 321 0.91 18.53 -25.46
N LYS A 322 0.82 17.21 -25.60
CA LYS A 322 -0.08 16.30 -24.89
C LYS A 322 0.73 15.23 -24.17
N ARG A 323 0.12 14.51 -23.23
CA ARG A 323 0.80 13.41 -22.53
C ARG A 323 1.40 12.40 -23.50
N SER A 324 0.68 12.07 -24.59
CA SER A 324 1.15 11.15 -25.63
C SER A 324 2.45 11.57 -26.33
N HIS A 325 2.79 12.87 -26.34
CA HIS A 325 4.08 13.32 -26.87
C HIS A 325 5.23 12.99 -25.92
N ILE A 326 5.00 13.10 -24.61
CA ILE A 326 5.96 12.69 -23.58
C ILE A 326 6.12 11.17 -23.61
N ASP A 327 5.01 10.42 -23.67
CA ASP A 327 5.01 8.96 -23.80
C ASP A 327 5.85 8.50 -25.03
N ALA A 328 5.74 9.21 -26.16
CA ALA A 328 6.53 8.93 -27.36
C ALA A 328 8.03 9.25 -27.21
N LEU A 329 8.37 10.29 -26.44
CA LEU A 329 9.77 10.62 -26.12
C LEU A 329 10.39 9.56 -25.22
N GLU A 330 9.64 9.09 -24.22
CA GLU A 330 10.10 8.03 -23.31
C GLU A 330 10.36 6.74 -24.08
N LYS A 331 9.40 6.30 -24.91
CA LYS A 331 9.58 5.12 -25.76
C LYS A 331 10.80 5.21 -26.69
N LYS A 332 11.09 6.41 -27.21
CA LYS A 332 12.27 6.63 -28.06
C LYS A 332 13.57 6.52 -27.27
N ARG A 333 13.57 7.00 -26.03
CA ARG A 333 14.71 6.99 -25.13
C ARG A 333 15.04 5.58 -24.64
N ASP A 334 14.03 4.78 -24.31
CA ASP A 334 14.23 3.37 -23.95
C ASP A 334 14.88 2.61 -25.10
N TRP A 335 14.35 2.80 -26.31
CA TRP A 335 14.96 2.25 -27.52
C TRP A 335 16.41 2.73 -27.71
N GLU A 336 16.71 4.01 -27.46
CA GLU A 336 18.08 4.54 -27.56
C GLU A 336 19.05 3.90 -26.54
N LEU A 337 18.61 3.73 -25.29
CA LEU A 337 19.41 3.10 -24.24
C LEU A 337 19.71 1.63 -24.55
N ASP A 338 18.72 0.88 -25.06
CA ASP A 338 18.83 -0.55 -25.37
C ASP A 338 19.99 -0.89 -26.33
N TRP A 339 20.25 -0.04 -27.34
CA TRP A 339 21.36 -0.27 -28.27
C TRP A 339 22.63 0.52 -27.93
N GLU A 340 22.53 1.63 -27.20
CA GLU A 340 23.68 2.46 -26.87
C GLU A 340 24.54 1.84 -25.76
N ILE A 341 23.93 1.18 -24.76
CA ILE A 341 24.66 0.48 -23.69
C ILE A 341 25.57 -0.63 -24.24
N PRO A 342 25.07 -1.60 -25.04
CA PRO A 342 25.93 -2.62 -25.65
C PRO A 342 27.03 -2.02 -26.54
N ARG A 343 26.74 -0.92 -27.23
CA ARG A 343 27.72 -0.23 -28.11
C ARG A 343 28.83 0.45 -27.31
N ARG A 344 28.51 1.07 -26.17
CA ARG A 344 29.49 1.67 -25.26
C ARG A 344 30.37 0.59 -24.63
N LEU A 345 29.77 -0.48 -24.11
CA LEU A 345 30.50 -1.63 -23.57
C LEU A 345 31.44 -2.25 -24.61
N LYS A 346 30.99 -2.40 -25.86
CA LYS A 346 31.83 -2.90 -26.95
C LYS A 346 33.01 -1.97 -27.27
N ARG A 347 32.78 -0.65 -27.28
CA ARG A 347 33.82 0.35 -27.53
C ARG A 347 34.85 0.38 -26.39
N GLU A 348 34.42 0.23 -25.14
CA GLU A 348 35.32 0.14 -23.99
C GLU A 348 36.13 -1.17 -24.01
N ALA A 349 35.53 -2.29 -24.43
CA ALA A 349 36.23 -3.56 -24.61
C ALA A 349 37.22 -3.56 -25.78
N GLU A 350 37.04 -2.71 -26.80
CA GLU A 350 37.98 -2.53 -27.92
C GLU A 350 39.12 -1.54 -27.60
N LEU A 351 39.01 -0.79 -26.50
CA LEU A 351 39.98 0.22 -26.06
C LEU A 351 40.80 -0.19 -24.83
N GLY A 352 40.49 -1.35 -24.22
CA GLY A 352 41.25 -1.97 -23.13
C GLY A 352 42.09 -3.15 -23.59
#